data_AF-A0A183M1K0-F1
#
_entry.id   AF-A0A183M1K0-F1
#
_cell.length_a   1.000
_cell.length_b   1.000
_cell.length_c   1.000
_cell.angle_alpha   90.00
_cell.angle_beta   90.00
_cell.angle_gamma   90.00
#
_symmetry.space_group_name_H-M   'P 1'
#
loop_
_entity.id
_entity.type
_entity.pdbx_description
1 polymer ?
#
loop_
_entity_poly.entity_id
_entity_poly.type
_entity_poly.pdbx_seq_one_letter_code
_entity_poly.pdbx_strand_id
1 'polypeptide(L)'
;MNSAFTMKRHTSSNILPDLRFITYCTVIRHGGQEEWEFLENQLILNDTVNENENENKMLALTCSRDKEIMKRYFERIRENENLWFTLDYFAKSPVGNQLLWDHLIDVNNFIKHKDFTESMLNALTKYPYSLFSGRNYEKVSEEPVYFPSLYKCYFVSSHILRFNFPNVII
;
A
#
# COMPACT_ATOMS: atom_id res chain seq x y z
N MET A 1 27.55 -4.19 10.85
CA MET A 1 26.10 -4.43 10.67
C MET A 1 25.43 -4.10 12.00
N ASN A 2 24.62 -3.04 12.04
CA ASN A 2 24.18 -2.38 13.27
C ASN A 2 23.03 -3.14 13.94
N SER A 3 23.27 -3.58 15.17
CA SER A 3 22.34 -4.27 16.07
C SER A 3 21.20 -3.39 16.61
N ALA A 4 20.79 -2.33 15.90
CA ALA A 4 19.82 -1.35 16.39
C ALA A 4 18.37 -1.56 15.91
N PHE A 5 18.12 -2.42 14.93
CA PHE A 5 16.80 -2.51 14.27
C PHE A 5 16.11 -3.88 14.32
N THR A 6 16.59 -4.84 15.13
CA THR A 6 15.99 -6.18 15.18
C THR A 6 14.72 -6.19 16.03
N MET A 7 13.55 -6.40 15.41
CA MET A 7 12.25 -6.45 16.10
C MET A 7 12.14 -7.56 17.15
N LYS A 8 12.95 -8.62 17.02
CA LYS A 8 13.01 -9.75 17.97
C LYS A 8 13.21 -9.34 19.44
N ARG A 9 13.68 -8.12 19.72
CA ARG A 9 13.89 -7.62 21.09
C ARG A 9 12.80 -6.71 21.64
N HIS A 10 11.82 -6.28 20.84
CA HIS A 10 10.77 -5.36 21.28
C HIS A 10 9.42 -6.05 21.33
N THR A 11 9.02 -6.50 22.52
CA THR A 11 7.62 -6.84 22.80
C THR A 11 6.80 -5.54 22.78
N SER A 12 5.54 -5.59 22.30
CA SER A 12 4.66 -4.41 22.22
C SER A 12 4.45 -3.69 23.55
N SER A 13 4.76 -4.37 24.67
CA SER A 13 4.72 -3.85 26.05
C SER A 13 5.76 -2.75 26.34
N ASN A 14 6.87 -2.68 25.59
CA ASN A 14 7.97 -1.75 25.87
C ASN A 14 7.96 -0.50 24.96
N ILE A 15 6.96 -0.36 24.10
CA ILE A 15 6.81 0.77 23.18
C ILE A 15 5.60 1.59 23.63
N LEU A 16 5.82 2.89 23.89
CA LEU A 16 4.73 3.82 24.20
C LEU A 16 3.63 3.75 23.13
N PRO A 17 2.34 3.70 23.48
CA PRO A 17 1.25 3.53 22.52
C PRO A 17 1.36 4.42 21.28
N ASP A 18 1.63 5.71 21.48
CA ASP A 18 1.73 6.71 20.41
C ASP A 18 2.94 6.51 19.49
N LEU A 19 3.97 5.78 19.95
CA LEU A 19 5.19 5.50 19.19
C LEU A 19 5.14 4.15 18.45
N ARG A 20 4.07 3.37 18.61
CA ARG A 20 3.99 2.01 18.06
C ARG A 20 4.04 1.99 16.54
N PHE A 21 3.16 2.75 15.87
CA PHE A 21 3.17 2.83 14.42
C PHE A 21 4.55 3.24 13.87
N ILE A 22 5.11 4.35 14.36
CA ILE A 22 6.39 4.86 13.84
C ILE A 22 7.54 3.88 14.09
N THR A 23 7.55 3.21 15.25
CA THR A 23 8.56 2.21 15.59
C THR A 23 8.45 1.00 14.65
N TYR A 24 7.26 0.42 14.52
CA TYR A 24 7.03 -0.73 13.63
C TYR A 24 7.34 -0.37 12.17
N CYS A 25 6.82 0.76 11.68
CA CYS A 25 7.04 1.21 10.30
C CYS A 25 8.53 1.43 10.01
N THR A 26 9.30 1.97 10.95
CA THR A 26 10.75 2.16 10.80
C THR A 26 11.47 0.81 10.68
N VAL A 27 11.12 -0.14 11.55
CA VAL A 27 11.69 -1.49 11.51
C VAL A 27 11.35 -2.20 10.20
N ILE A 28 10.10 -2.15 9.76
CA ILE A 28 9.66 -2.75 8.50
C ILE A 28 10.31 -2.08 7.27
N ARG A 29 10.49 -0.76 7.30
CA ARG A 29 11.10 0.00 6.20
C ARG A 29 12.57 -0.32 5.97
N HIS A 30 13.29 -0.61 7.05
CA HIS A 30 14.73 -0.86 7.03
C HIS A 30 15.12 -2.33 7.21
N GLY A 31 14.19 -3.16 7.68
CA GLY A 31 14.31 -4.61 7.79
C GLY A 31 13.96 -5.33 6.49
N GLY A 32 13.92 -6.65 6.58
CA GLY A 32 13.60 -7.53 5.45
C GLY A 32 12.45 -8.47 5.75
N GLN A 33 12.47 -9.62 5.09
CA GLN A 33 11.47 -10.67 5.24
C GLN A 33 11.26 -11.09 6.70
N GLU A 34 12.35 -11.27 7.45
CA GLU A 34 12.29 -11.78 8.82
C GLU A 34 11.54 -10.83 9.76
N GLU A 35 11.85 -9.53 9.72
CA GLU A 35 11.12 -8.54 10.50
C GLU A 35 9.66 -8.46 10.07
N TRP A 36 9.38 -8.52 8.77
CA TRP A 36 8.03 -8.43 8.26
C TRP A 36 7.15 -9.60 8.70
N GLU A 37 7.64 -10.83 8.52
CA GLU A 37 6.95 -12.05 8.95
C GLU A 37 6.79 -12.09 10.47
N PHE A 38 7.77 -11.60 11.22
CA PHE A 38 7.64 -11.50 12.67
C PHE A 38 6.46 -10.61 13.08
N LEU A 39 6.32 -9.41 12.48
CA LEU A 39 5.21 -8.51 12.80
C LEU A 39 3.86 -9.08 12.34
N GLU A 40 3.83 -9.69 11.16
CA GLU A 40 2.64 -10.34 10.60
C GLU A 40 2.18 -11.50 11.48
N ASN A 41 3.09 -12.35 11.96
CA ASN A 41 2.76 -13.46 12.84
C ASN A 41 2.15 -12.99 14.17
N GLN A 42 2.54 -11.81 14.67
CA GLN A 42 1.91 -11.25 15.86
C GLN A 42 0.46 -10.81 15.63
N LEU A 43 0.03 -10.55 14.39
CA LEU A 43 -1.38 -10.30 14.09
C LEU A 43 -2.19 -11.59 14.17
N ILE A 44 -1.64 -12.70 13.69
CA ILE A 44 -2.29 -14.02 13.68
C ILE A 44 -2.42 -14.60 15.10
N LEU A 45 -1.46 -14.31 15.98
CA LEU A 45 -1.39 -14.88 17.33
C LEU A 45 -2.15 -14.08 18.40
N ASN A 46 -2.45 -12.79 18.19
CA ASN A 46 -3.00 -11.89 19.22
C ASN A 46 -4.51 -11.60 19.06
N ASP A 47 -5.28 -12.56 18.55
CA ASP A 47 -6.58 -12.42 17.86
C ASP A 47 -7.71 -11.62 18.56
N THR A 48 -7.56 -11.14 19.81
CA THR A 48 -8.66 -10.42 20.51
C THR A 48 -8.27 -9.36 21.54
N VAL A 49 -6.98 -9.14 21.87
CA VAL A 49 -6.64 -8.40 23.10
C VAL A 49 -6.49 -6.88 22.91
N ASN A 50 -6.23 -6.37 21.69
CA ASN A 50 -6.12 -4.92 21.47
C ASN A 50 -6.24 -4.52 19.98
N GLU A 51 -7.45 -4.15 19.54
CA GLU A 51 -7.76 -3.74 18.16
C GLU A 51 -6.84 -2.61 17.65
N ASN A 52 -6.57 -1.61 18.50
CA ASN A 52 -5.70 -0.48 18.15
C ASN A 52 -4.22 -0.88 18.00
N GLU A 53 -3.74 -1.89 18.75
CA GLU A 53 -2.41 -2.44 18.51
C GLU A 53 -2.31 -3.17 17.18
N ASN A 54 -3.36 -3.90 16.81
CA ASN A 54 -3.41 -4.62 15.55
C ASN A 54 -3.45 -3.65 14.37
N GLU A 55 -4.20 -2.54 14.48
CA GLU A 55 -4.22 -1.47 13.48
C GLU A 55 -2.82 -0.90 13.22
N ASN A 56 -2.09 -0.52 14.27
CA ASN A 56 -0.73 0.00 14.16
C ASN A 56 0.23 -0.95 13.44
N LYS A 57 0.09 -2.27 13.67
CA LYS A 57 0.89 -3.30 13.01
C LYS A 57 0.50 -3.44 11.54
N MET A 58 -0.80 -3.53 11.23
CA MET A 58 -1.31 -3.62 9.86
C MET A 58 -0.84 -2.43 9.00
N LEU A 59 -0.94 -1.20 9.53
CA LEU A 59 -0.43 -0.01 8.87
C LEU A 59 1.09 -0.05 8.68
N ALA A 60 1.84 -0.51 9.69
CA ALA A 60 3.29 -0.57 9.60
C ALA A 60 3.79 -1.58 8.54
N LEU A 61 3.06 -2.67 8.28
CA LEU A 61 3.40 -3.64 7.25
C LEU A 61 3.45 -3.02 5.84
N THR A 62 2.72 -1.91 5.59
CA THR A 62 2.76 -1.19 4.30
C THR A 62 4.03 -0.36 4.09
N CYS A 63 4.87 -0.21 5.11
CA CYS A 63 6.10 0.59 5.06
C CYS A 63 7.28 -0.14 4.41
N SER A 64 7.11 -1.41 4.02
CA SER A 64 8.18 -2.21 3.41
C SER A 64 8.62 -1.62 2.08
N ARG A 65 9.92 -1.70 1.80
CA ARG A 65 10.51 -1.34 0.51
C ARG A 65 10.71 -2.55 -0.41
N ASP A 66 10.50 -3.75 0.12
CA ASP A 66 10.59 -4.98 -0.65
C ASP A 66 9.32 -5.19 -1.48
N LYS A 67 9.49 -5.29 -2.80
CA LYS A 67 8.38 -5.41 -3.75
C LYS A 67 7.62 -6.73 -3.60
N GLU A 68 8.30 -7.83 -3.33
CA GLU A 68 7.64 -9.14 -3.24
C GLU A 68 6.83 -9.25 -1.93
N ILE A 69 7.36 -8.70 -0.83
CA ILE A 69 6.61 -8.56 0.42
C ILE A 69 5.35 -7.73 0.21
N MET A 70 5.48 -6.56 -0.41
CA MET A 70 4.36 -5.64 -0.63
C MET A 70 3.31 -6.22 -1.57
N LYS A 71 3.71 -6.98 -2.61
CA LYS A 71 2.78 -7.74 -3.45
C LYS A 71 2.00 -8.76 -2.65
N ARG A 72 2.69 -9.60 -1.86
CA ARG A 72 2.00 -10.58 -0.99
C ARG A 72 0.99 -9.91 -0.08
N TYR A 73 1.35 -8.77 0.51
CA TYR A 73 0.42 -8.07 1.39
C TYR A 73 -0.76 -7.46 0.64
N PHE A 74 -0.53 -6.90 -0.56
CA PHE A 74 -1.59 -6.39 -1.42
C PHE A 74 -2.65 -7.45 -1.76
N GLU A 75 -2.22 -8.67 -2.10
CA GLU A 75 -3.15 -9.78 -2.36
C GLU A 75 -4.03 -10.08 -1.14
N ARG A 76 -3.45 -10.06 0.07
CA ARG A 76 -4.22 -10.23 1.33
C ARG A 76 -5.20 -9.09 1.55
N ILE A 77 -4.81 -7.84 1.27
CA ILE A 77 -5.71 -6.67 1.38
C ILE A 77 -6.87 -6.83 0.40
N ARG A 78 -6.60 -7.26 -0.83
CA ARG A 78 -7.63 -7.48 -1.85
C ARG A 78 -8.65 -8.54 -1.42
N GLU A 79 -8.21 -9.58 -0.73
CA GLU A 79 -9.06 -10.68 -0.26
C GLU A 79 -9.77 -10.41 1.08
N ASN A 80 -9.37 -9.39 1.83
CA ASN A 80 -9.90 -9.10 3.16
C ASN A 80 -10.27 -7.62 3.33
N GLU A 81 -11.57 -7.34 3.30
CA GLU A 81 -12.15 -6.00 3.47
C GLU A 81 -11.73 -5.31 4.77
N ASN A 82 -11.49 -6.06 5.84
CA ASN A 82 -11.03 -5.52 7.12
C ASN A 82 -9.62 -4.90 7.03
N LEU A 83 -8.88 -5.14 5.94
CA LEU A 83 -7.58 -4.53 5.68
C LEU A 83 -7.66 -3.31 4.75
N TRP A 84 -8.82 -2.99 4.18
CA TRP A 84 -8.93 -1.91 3.18
C TRP A 84 -8.60 -0.53 3.74
N PHE A 85 -8.73 -0.33 5.06
CA PHE A 85 -8.29 0.90 5.73
C PHE A 85 -6.77 1.17 5.54
N THR A 86 -5.97 0.13 5.27
CA THR A 86 -4.53 0.24 5.01
C THR A 86 -4.20 0.83 3.63
N LEU A 87 -5.17 0.88 2.70
CA LEU A 87 -4.96 1.38 1.33
C LEU A 87 -4.45 2.82 1.29
N ASP A 88 -4.86 3.66 2.24
CA ASP A 88 -4.38 5.04 2.41
C ASP A 88 -2.85 5.08 2.63
N TYR A 89 -2.33 4.17 3.44
CA TYR A 89 -0.89 4.05 3.71
C TYR A 89 -0.15 3.30 2.61
N PHE A 90 -0.82 2.37 1.94
CA PHE A 90 -0.30 1.72 0.75
C PHE A 90 -0.08 2.74 -0.37
N ALA A 91 -1.04 3.65 -0.60
CA ALA A 91 -0.94 4.73 -1.57
C ALA A 91 0.15 5.76 -1.25
N LYS A 92 0.49 5.97 0.04
CA LYS A 92 1.63 6.80 0.47
C LYS A 92 2.99 6.12 0.28
N SER A 93 3.02 4.79 0.20
CA SER A 93 4.26 4.02 0.04
C SER A 93 4.71 4.05 -1.42
N PRO A 94 6.02 4.25 -1.72
CA PRO A 94 6.52 4.21 -3.09
C PRO A 94 6.19 2.91 -3.84
N VAL A 95 6.43 1.79 -3.17
CA VAL A 95 6.16 0.46 -3.71
C VAL A 95 4.66 0.19 -3.74
N GLY A 96 3.94 0.61 -2.70
CA GLY A 96 2.51 0.39 -2.60
C GLY A 96 1.73 1.15 -3.67
N ASN A 97 2.01 2.44 -3.85
CA ASN A 97 1.39 3.29 -4.87
C ASN A 97 1.55 2.68 -6.26
N GLN A 98 2.76 2.22 -6.61
CA GLN A 98 3.01 1.56 -7.89
C GLN A 98 2.11 0.32 -8.07
N LEU A 99 2.00 -0.53 -7.06
CA LEU A 99 1.14 -1.73 -7.12
C LEU A 99 -0.35 -1.39 -7.29
N LEU A 100 -0.83 -0.31 -6.64
CA LEU A 100 -2.23 0.15 -6.83
C LEU A 100 -2.48 0.56 -8.28
N TRP A 101 -1.54 1.25 -8.90
CA TRP A 101 -1.65 1.62 -10.31
C TRP A 101 -1.52 0.44 -11.25
N ASP A 102 -0.61 -0.50 -10.97
CA ASP A 102 -0.47 -1.74 -11.72
C ASP A 102 -1.82 -2.52 -11.72
N HIS A 103 -2.55 -2.52 -10.61
CA HIS A 103 -3.90 -3.11 -10.53
C HIS A 103 -4.94 -2.41 -11.41
N LEU A 104 -4.88 -1.09 -11.55
CA LEU A 104 -5.79 -0.31 -12.41
C LEU A 104 -5.54 -0.51 -13.91
N ILE A 105 -4.35 -0.97 -14.30
CA ILE A 105 -4.01 -1.21 -15.71
C ILE A 105 -4.80 -2.41 -16.26
N ASP A 106 -5.05 -3.44 -15.44
CA ASP A 106 -5.90 -4.56 -15.86
C ASP A 106 -7.38 -4.22 -15.69
N VAL A 107 -8.01 -3.89 -16.81
CA VAL A 107 -9.44 -3.52 -16.88
C VAL A 107 -10.37 -4.62 -16.35
N ASN A 108 -9.94 -5.88 -16.33
CA ASN A 108 -10.75 -6.97 -15.77
C ASN A 108 -10.92 -6.84 -14.26
N ASN A 109 -10.00 -6.16 -13.58
CA ASN A 109 -10.08 -5.95 -12.14
C ASN A 109 -11.25 -5.06 -11.73
N PHE A 110 -11.70 -4.15 -12.59
CA PHE A 110 -12.90 -3.34 -12.34
C PHE A 110 -14.18 -4.18 -12.30
N ILE A 111 -14.17 -5.33 -12.98
CA ILE A 111 -15.30 -6.26 -12.99
C ILE A 111 -15.15 -7.27 -11.85
N LYS A 112 -13.97 -7.89 -11.73
CA LYS A 112 -13.70 -8.95 -10.75
C LYS A 112 -13.63 -8.46 -9.31
N HIS A 113 -13.12 -7.24 -9.11
CA HIS A 113 -12.82 -6.66 -7.81
C HIS A 113 -13.38 -5.24 -7.73
N LYS A 114 -14.65 -5.07 -8.11
CA LYS A 114 -15.30 -3.76 -8.24
C LYS A 114 -15.15 -2.91 -6.96
N ASP A 115 -15.63 -3.42 -5.82
CA ASP A 115 -15.68 -2.67 -4.55
C ASP A 115 -14.27 -2.35 -4.01
N PHE A 116 -13.33 -3.30 -4.17
CA PHE A 116 -11.92 -3.09 -3.86
C PHE A 116 -11.31 -2.00 -4.74
N THR A 117 -11.60 -2.03 -6.04
CA THR A 117 -11.08 -1.08 -7.02
C THR A 117 -11.63 0.33 -6.75
N GLU A 118 -12.89 0.47 -6.37
CA GLU A 118 -13.49 1.74 -5.92
C GLU A 118 -12.80 2.27 -4.66
N SER A 119 -12.57 1.40 -3.67
CA SER A 119 -11.84 1.76 -2.43
C SER A 119 -10.41 2.23 -2.71
N MET A 120 -9.71 1.54 -3.62
CA MET A 120 -8.37 1.91 -4.04
C MET A 120 -8.33 3.24 -4.78
N LEU A 121 -9.29 3.51 -5.67
CA LEU A 121 -9.41 4.80 -6.35
C LEU A 121 -9.59 5.95 -5.34
N ASN A 122 -10.38 5.76 -4.28
CA ASN A 122 -10.53 6.74 -3.21
C ASN A 122 -9.20 7.01 -2.47
N ALA A 123 -8.37 5.99 -2.23
CA ALA A 123 -7.05 6.19 -1.65
C ALA A 123 -6.10 6.96 -2.60
N LEU A 124 -6.13 6.62 -3.90
CA LEU A 124 -5.30 7.25 -4.92
C LEU A 124 -5.73 8.69 -5.26
N THR A 125 -7.01 9.05 -5.11
CA THR A 125 -7.44 10.45 -5.30
C THR A 125 -6.92 11.36 -4.19
N LYS A 126 -6.76 10.83 -2.98
CA LYS A 126 -6.16 11.53 -1.84
C LYS A 126 -4.63 11.62 -1.92
N TYR A 127 -4.00 10.58 -2.48
CA TYR A 127 -2.56 10.52 -2.71
C TYR A 127 -2.26 10.24 -4.19
N PRO A 128 -2.43 11.24 -5.07
CA PRO A 128 -2.20 11.08 -6.49
C PRO A 128 -0.74 10.71 -6.78
N TYR A 129 -0.50 10.15 -7.97
CA TYR A 129 0.80 9.64 -8.43
C TYR A 129 1.96 10.50 -7.93
N SER A 130 2.71 9.95 -6.97
CA SER A 130 3.98 10.51 -6.56
C SER A 130 5.05 9.79 -7.39
N LEU A 131 5.76 10.51 -8.25
CA LEU A 131 6.90 9.92 -8.95
C LEU A 131 8.01 9.66 -7.93
N PHE A 132 8.45 8.41 -7.80
CA PHE A 132 9.56 8.03 -6.93
C PHE A 132 10.80 7.70 -7.75
N SER A 133 11.96 8.24 -7.36
CA SER A 133 13.22 8.02 -8.06
C SER A 133 13.64 6.57 -7.90
N GLY A 134 13.82 5.86 -9.01
CA GLY A 134 14.18 4.44 -9.04
C GLY A 134 15.51 4.08 -8.36
N ARG A 135 16.31 5.06 -7.91
CA ARG A 135 17.58 4.81 -7.20
C ARG A 135 17.46 4.89 -5.67
N ASN A 136 16.55 5.70 -5.12
CA ASN A 136 16.51 6.00 -3.68
C ASN A 136 15.10 6.01 -3.04
N TYR A 137 14.03 5.74 -3.80
CA TYR A 137 12.63 5.89 -3.33
C TYR A 137 12.31 7.30 -2.78
N GLU A 138 13.12 8.30 -3.11
CA GLU A 138 12.86 9.71 -2.81
C GLU A 138 11.74 10.23 -3.72
N LYS A 139 10.83 11.01 -3.15
CA LYS A 139 9.73 11.67 -3.86
C LYS A 139 10.33 12.70 -4.83
N VAL A 140 10.15 12.50 -6.14
CA VAL A 140 10.76 13.30 -7.21
C VAL A 140 9.92 14.53 -7.55
N SER A 141 8.61 14.49 -7.32
CA SER A 141 7.74 15.65 -7.48
C SER A 141 6.51 15.54 -6.57
N GLU A 142 6.08 16.67 -6.01
CA GLU A 142 4.77 16.81 -5.35
C GLU A 142 3.67 17.24 -6.32
N GLU A 143 4.05 17.70 -7.52
CA GLU A 143 3.08 18.03 -8.55
C GLU A 143 2.43 16.75 -9.07
N PRO A 144 1.08 16.70 -9.13
CA PRO A 144 0.41 15.61 -9.82
C PRO A 144 0.90 15.65 -11.25
N VAL A 145 1.64 14.61 -11.67
CA VAL A 145 1.80 14.37 -13.11
C VAL A 145 0.42 13.93 -13.58
N TYR A 146 -0.40 14.92 -13.92
CA TYR A 146 -1.52 14.74 -14.81
C TYR A 146 -0.91 14.12 -16.05
N PHE A 147 -1.08 12.81 -16.24
CA PHE A 147 -0.81 12.19 -17.52
C PHE A 147 -1.66 12.94 -18.56
N PRO A 148 -1.07 13.79 -19.41
CA PRO A 148 -1.82 14.47 -20.43
C PRO A 148 -1.90 13.48 -21.60
N SER A 149 -2.77 12.48 -21.51
CA SER A 149 -3.40 11.78 -22.66
C SER A 149 -4.11 10.44 -22.36
N LEU A 150 -3.89 9.75 -21.24
CA LEU A 150 -4.39 8.35 -21.11
C LEU A 150 -5.57 8.09 -20.18
N TYR A 151 -6.00 9.04 -19.35
CA TYR A 151 -7.11 8.79 -18.40
C TYR A 151 -8.04 10.00 -18.28
N LYS A 152 -8.74 10.34 -19.37
CA LYS A 152 -10.04 11.02 -19.23
C LYS A 152 -11.10 9.95 -18.98
N CYS A 153 -11.19 9.47 -17.74
CA CYS A 153 -12.36 8.74 -17.28
C CYS A 153 -13.52 9.74 -17.19
N TYR A 154 -14.31 9.86 -18.25
CA TYR A 154 -15.65 10.42 -18.12
C TYR A 154 -16.55 9.31 -17.57
N PHE A 155 -17.08 9.53 -16.35
CA PHE A 155 -18.25 8.82 -15.86
C PHE A 155 -19.42 9.22 -16.76
N VAL A 156 -19.66 8.45 -17.82
CA VAL A 156 -20.89 8.56 -18.61
C VAL A 156 -21.78 7.42 -18.17
N SER A 157 -22.94 7.80 -17.65
CA SER A 157 -24.01 6.93 -17.18
C SER A 157 -24.24 5.73 -18.11
N SER A 158 -24.46 4.57 -17.48
CA SER A 158 -24.95 3.31 -18.04
C SER A 158 -24.06 2.58 -19.06
N HIS A 159 -23.38 1.57 -18.53
CA HIS A 159 -22.93 0.33 -19.20
C HIS A 159 -21.82 0.50 -20.28
N ILE A 160 -20.64 -0.03 -19.95
CA ILE A 160 -19.43 -0.22 -20.76
C ILE A 160 -18.48 1.00 -20.79
N LEU A 161 -17.36 0.89 -20.07
CA LEU A 161 -16.20 1.77 -20.25
C LEU A 161 -15.57 1.48 -21.63
N ARG A 162 -15.78 2.37 -22.60
CA ARG A 162 -15.00 2.37 -23.85
C ARG A 162 -13.71 3.15 -23.64
N PHE A 163 -12.59 2.45 -23.63
CA PHE A 163 -11.25 3.04 -23.74
C PHE A 163 -11.06 3.52 -25.19
N ASN A 164 -10.89 4.82 -25.39
CA ASN A 164 -10.58 5.39 -26.70
C ASN A 164 -9.07 5.73 -26.71
N PHE A 165 -8.28 4.97 -27.46
CA PHE A 165 -6.86 5.25 -27.69
C PHE A 165 -6.75 6.22 -28.86
N PRO A 166 -6.35 7.50 -28.69
CA PRO A 166 -6.02 8.33 -29.82
C PRO A 166 -4.59 7.99 -30.26
N ASN A 167 -4.50 7.19 -31.33
CA ASN A 167 -3.37 7.06 -32.26
C ASN A 167 -1.95 6.96 -31.66
N VAL A 168 -1.47 5.73 -31.49
CA VAL A 168 -0.04 5.42 -31.36
C VAL A 168 0.57 5.38 -32.77
N ILE A 169 1.48 6.31 -33.06
CA ILE A 169 2.53 6.13 -34.07
C ILE A 169 3.86 6.25 -33.31
N ILE A 170 4.53 5.09 -33.20
CA ILE A 170 5.91 4.74 -32.77
C ILE A 170 6.52 5.60 -31.65
#